data_AF-A0A496UVI8-F1
#
_entry.id   AF-A0A496UVI8-F1
#
_cell.length_a   1.000
_cell.length_b   1.000
_cell.length_c   1.000
_cell.angle_alpha   90.00
_cell.angle_beta   90.00
_cell.angle_gamma   90.00
#
_symmetry.space_group_name_H-M   'P 1'
#
loop_
_entity.id
_entity.type
_entity.pdbx_description
1 polymer ?
#
loop_
_entity_poly.entity_id
_entity_poly.type
_entity_poly.pdbx_seq_one_letter_code
_entity_poly.pdbx_strand_id
1 'polypeptide(L)'
;MRSRIPRYVVVPAVIVVLLLLFVVMAIPALLSGDGVRQMLVQQVSDATGATVELGEASVRVLPHLAVHLGQGHIAGTGAALTEHQGSDFDLVAYEAAIEVVEVRVALWPLLSRRIKVLGVEVVLEHLSVTLPQDRLLVEQAVLTVRDLRLGVPGQNEPAATGGPRPPGELIPGDLYCRGDLSVSRLTVHGTRYVDLRAEMELDGPLLTVDPVRIGLAGGEITGTFVIDWMRDPWGELDFSFATTGVPAAALLAPWAPDLGNKLETVLVGEGSGQCSLRDQATTMATLDVTGQAGAGEGVLHAADWLREVRPYLGQRQDLVEVRFRELVHAFRVENGRYLVQDLFIDGIDTQWRGEGWVGLDGTIDLRLGARLPAGFTPDLGRWSFMADALRDQQGRVNLDLHLTGLSRQPAVAVDLTQLKEAARDNAGEVLREGLSGLLDKWRDR
;
A
#
# COMPACT_ATOMS: atom_id res chain seq x y z
N MET A 1 -1.78 19.62 8.75
CA MET A 1 -2.17 18.22 8.98
C MET A 1 -1.07 17.36 8.40
N ARG A 2 -0.34 16.60 9.23
CA ARG A 2 0.73 15.71 8.75
C ARG A 2 0.10 14.59 7.90
N SER A 3 0.66 14.36 6.72
CA SER A 3 0.16 13.40 5.73
C SER A 3 0.08 12.00 6.34
N ARG A 4 -1.04 11.32 6.08
CA ARG A 4 -1.44 10.03 6.67
C ARG A 4 -0.87 8.80 5.94
N ILE A 5 -0.12 9.03 4.87
CA ILE A 5 0.28 8.01 3.89
C ILE A 5 1.58 7.22 4.12
N PRO A 6 2.45 7.51 5.08
CA PRO A 6 3.84 7.12 4.87
C PRO A 6 4.23 5.70 5.35
N ARG A 7 3.29 4.82 5.74
CA ARG A 7 3.57 3.58 6.52
C ARG A 7 3.27 2.23 5.85
N TYR A 8 2.82 2.19 4.59
CA TYR A 8 2.05 1.05 4.08
C TYR A 8 2.87 -0.03 3.37
N VAL A 9 4.08 0.30 2.94
CA VAL A 9 5.02 -0.64 2.31
C VAL A 9 5.93 -1.30 3.34
N VAL A 10 6.25 -0.56 4.41
CA VAL A 10 7.13 -1.01 5.49
C VAL A 10 6.47 -2.09 6.33
N VAL A 11 5.14 -2.09 6.46
CA VAL A 11 4.39 -2.98 7.36
C VAL A 11 4.50 -4.48 7.00
N PRO A 12 4.22 -4.92 5.76
CA PRO A 12 4.39 -6.33 5.38
C PRO A 12 5.86 -6.76 5.45
N ALA A 13 6.78 -5.88 5.02
CA ALA A 13 8.21 -6.11 5.07
C ALA A 13 8.70 -6.28 6.52
N VAL A 14 8.24 -5.46 7.45
CA VAL A 14 8.56 -5.55 8.89
C VAL A 14 8.01 -6.84 9.49
N ILE A 15 6.78 -7.26 9.15
CA ILE A 15 6.23 -8.54 9.63
C ILE A 15 7.12 -9.70 9.15
N VAL A 16 7.46 -9.73 7.86
CA VAL A 16 8.29 -10.79 7.26
C VAL A 16 9.71 -10.76 7.83
N VAL A 17 10.32 -9.58 7.98
CA VAL A 17 11.65 -9.41 8.57
C VAL A 17 11.66 -9.79 10.05
N LEU A 18 10.66 -9.42 10.85
CA LEU A 18 10.57 -9.81 12.25
C LEU A 18 10.35 -11.32 12.41
N LEU A 19 9.51 -11.91 11.57
CA LEU A 19 9.29 -13.34 11.53
C LEU A 19 10.54 -14.12 11.10
N LEU A 20 11.24 -13.65 10.07
CA LEU A 20 12.50 -14.25 9.61
C LEU A 20 13.62 -14.05 10.63
N LEU A 21 13.77 -12.87 11.23
CA LEU A 21 14.70 -12.62 12.32
C LEU A 21 14.41 -13.54 13.50
N PHE A 22 13.14 -13.73 13.87
CA PHE A 22 12.76 -14.68 14.91
C PHE A 22 13.22 -16.10 14.57
N VAL A 23 13.00 -16.56 13.33
CA VAL A 23 13.48 -17.88 12.88
C VAL A 23 15.00 -17.93 12.91
N VAL A 24 15.70 -16.92 12.35
CA VAL A 24 17.17 -16.87 12.28
C VAL A 24 17.80 -16.89 13.66
N MET A 25 17.28 -16.09 14.59
CA MET A 25 17.75 -16.03 15.97
C MET A 25 17.45 -17.32 16.75
N ALA A 26 16.35 -18.01 16.46
CA ALA A 26 16.01 -19.23 17.16
C ALA A 26 16.92 -20.42 16.80
N ILE A 27 17.47 -20.46 15.58
CA ILE A 27 18.21 -21.63 15.04
C ILE A 27 19.39 -22.09 15.92
N PRO A 28 20.33 -21.23 16.37
CA PRO A 28 21.46 -21.67 17.17
C PRO A 28 21.03 -22.15 18.56
N ALA A 29 19.88 -21.65 19.06
CA ALA A 29 19.43 -21.91 20.41
C ALA A 29 18.62 -23.19 20.60
N LEU A 30 18.04 -23.72 19.54
CA LEU A 30 17.22 -24.94 19.55
C LEU A 30 18.02 -26.25 19.70
N LEU A 31 19.31 -26.17 20.01
CA LEU A 31 20.25 -27.30 20.00
C LEU A 31 20.65 -27.83 21.39
N SER A 32 20.18 -27.25 22.50
CA SER A 32 20.69 -27.56 23.85
C SER A 32 19.65 -27.61 24.99
N GLY A 33 18.79 -28.64 25.02
CA GLY A 33 18.01 -29.05 26.22
C GLY A 33 17.28 -27.91 26.97
N ASP A 34 17.07 -28.04 28.28
CA ASP A 34 16.38 -27.04 29.13
C ASP A 34 17.01 -25.62 29.08
N GLY A 35 18.24 -25.50 28.57
CA GLY A 35 18.89 -24.22 28.29
C GLY A 35 18.33 -23.47 27.07
N VAL A 36 17.65 -24.15 26.15
CA VAL A 36 17.04 -23.58 24.94
C VAL A 36 16.08 -22.46 25.28
N ARG A 37 15.19 -22.67 26.27
CA ARG A 37 14.19 -21.67 26.65
C ARG A 37 14.84 -20.40 27.19
N GLN A 38 15.77 -20.53 28.13
CA GLN A 38 16.46 -19.37 28.71
C GLN A 38 17.32 -18.64 27.68
N MET A 39 17.99 -19.37 26.79
CA MET A 39 18.81 -18.75 25.76
C MET A 39 17.98 -18.08 24.67
N LEU A 40 16.84 -18.65 24.28
CA LEU A 40 15.88 -18.00 23.37
C LEU A 40 15.30 -16.73 23.98
N VAL A 41 14.84 -16.81 25.24
CA VAL A 41 14.35 -15.63 25.98
C VAL A 41 15.44 -14.55 26.00
N GLN A 42 16.68 -14.92 26.34
CA GLN A 42 17.79 -13.98 26.41
C GLN A 42 18.12 -13.38 25.04
N GLN A 43 18.26 -14.18 23.98
CA GLN A 43 18.60 -13.69 22.64
C GLN A 43 17.50 -12.81 22.06
N VAL A 44 16.24 -13.20 22.20
CA VAL A 44 15.11 -12.38 21.73
C VAL A 44 15.04 -11.10 22.56
N SER A 45 15.20 -11.15 23.88
CA SER A 45 15.26 -9.98 24.75
C SER A 45 16.43 -9.05 24.39
N ASP A 46 17.62 -9.59 24.12
CA ASP A 46 18.81 -8.80 23.79
C ASP A 46 18.66 -8.11 22.42
N ALA A 47 18.05 -8.80 21.45
CA ALA A 47 17.85 -8.27 20.11
C ALA A 47 16.69 -7.29 19.99
N THR A 48 15.64 -7.44 20.81
CA THR A 48 14.39 -6.67 20.66
C THR A 48 14.09 -5.73 21.82
N GLY A 49 14.74 -5.91 22.98
CA GLY A 49 14.37 -5.26 24.24
C GLY A 49 13.03 -5.77 24.81
N ALA A 50 12.48 -6.88 24.29
CA ALA A 50 11.20 -7.42 24.72
C ALA A 50 11.30 -8.21 26.02
N THR A 51 10.20 -8.18 26.78
CA THR A 51 9.90 -9.23 27.76
C THR A 51 9.37 -10.45 27.02
N VAL A 52 10.01 -11.60 27.23
CA VAL A 52 9.68 -12.85 26.55
C VAL A 52 9.31 -13.92 27.59
N GLU A 53 8.09 -14.43 27.48
CA GLU A 53 7.59 -15.54 28.27
C GLU A 53 7.32 -16.71 27.33
N LEU A 54 8.05 -17.82 27.46
CA LEU A 54 7.79 -19.02 26.66
C LEU A 54 7.22 -20.12 27.54
N GLY A 55 6.32 -20.94 27.00
CA GLY A 55 5.74 -22.10 27.67
C GLY A 55 6.71 -23.26 27.83
N GLU A 56 6.17 -24.44 28.15
CA GLU A 56 6.97 -25.66 28.30
C GLU A 56 7.57 -26.09 26.95
N ALA A 57 8.84 -26.52 27.00
CA ALA A 57 9.52 -27.13 25.88
C ALA A 57 9.36 -28.65 25.95
N SER A 58 8.94 -29.27 24.85
CA SER A 58 8.90 -30.73 24.73
C SER A 58 9.71 -31.18 23.52
N VAL A 59 10.31 -32.37 23.63
CA VAL A 59 11.15 -32.95 22.57
C VAL A 59 10.56 -34.26 22.11
N ARG A 60 10.31 -34.39 20.81
CA ARG A 60 9.89 -35.65 20.17
C ARG A 60 11.06 -36.18 19.34
N VAL A 61 11.41 -37.45 19.50
CA VAL A 61 12.69 -37.99 18.98
C VAL A 61 12.54 -38.85 17.71
N LEU A 62 11.33 -39.27 17.33
CA LEU A 62 11.11 -40.17 16.18
C LEU A 62 9.89 -39.75 15.35
N PRO A 63 9.95 -39.79 13.99
CA PRO A 63 11.08 -40.22 13.13
C PRO A 63 12.18 -39.16 12.91
N HIS A 64 11.99 -37.94 13.42
CA HIS A 64 12.96 -36.86 13.45
C HIS A 64 13.00 -36.25 14.86
N LEU A 65 14.07 -35.52 15.18
CA LEU A 65 14.12 -34.74 16.41
C LEU A 65 13.31 -33.46 16.17
N ALA A 66 12.22 -33.29 16.90
CA ALA A 66 11.40 -32.08 16.89
C ALA A 66 11.43 -31.45 18.29
N VAL A 67 11.78 -30.17 18.36
CA VAL A 67 11.64 -29.34 19.55
C VAL A 67 10.35 -28.56 19.40
N HIS A 68 9.43 -28.74 20.34
CA HIS A 68 8.14 -28.06 20.38
C HIS A 68 8.11 -27.13 21.59
N LEU A 69 8.00 -25.84 21.34
CA LEU A 69 7.80 -24.81 22.35
C LEU A 69 6.31 -24.47 22.34
N GLY A 70 5.66 -24.66 23.49
CA GLY A 70 4.25 -24.30 23.65
C GLY A 70 4.03 -22.79 23.70
N GLN A 71 2.82 -22.40 24.15
CA GLN A 71 2.35 -21.02 24.13
C GLN A 71 3.36 -20.04 24.72
N GLY A 72 3.57 -18.92 24.04
CA GLY A 72 4.48 -17.87 24.45
C GLY A 72 3.91 -16.48 24.25
N HIS A 73 4.51 -15.51 24.91
CA HIS A 73 4.15 -14.12 24.85
C HIS A 73 5.42 -13.28 24.72
N ILE A 74 5.41 -12.33 23.78
CA ILE A 74 6.48 -11.36 23.58
C ILE A 74 5.84 -9.99 23.67
N ALA A 75 6.34 -9.12 24.53
CA ALA A 75 5.89 -7.75 24.64
C ALA A 75 7.06 -6.79 24.79
N GLY A 76 7.05 -5.69 24.05
CA GLY A 76 8.11 -4.68 24.13
C GLY A 76 7.64 -3.29 23.70
N THR A 77 8.53 -2.32 23.87
CA THR A 77 8.28 -0.92 23.49
C THR A 77 9.22 -0.50 22.38
N GLY A 78 8.80 0.44 21.55
CA GLY A 78 9.70 1.00 20.53
C GLY A 78 10.88 1.73 21.14
N ALA A 79 10.73 2.37 22.30
CA ALA A 79 11.85 3.00 23.00
C ALA A 79 12.94 2.00 23.41
N ALA A 80 12.55 0.84 23.96
CA ALA A 80 13.50 -0.23 24.29
C ALA A 80 14.14 -0.82 23.02
N LEU A 81 13.37 -1.00 21.95
CA LEU A 81 13.90 -1.47 20.67
C LEU A 81 14.92 -0.46 20.10
N THR A 82 14.61 0.83 20.11
CA THR A 82 15.50 1.91 19.67
C THR A 82 16.79 1.97 20.50
N GLU A 83 16.71 1.76 21.81
CA GLU A 83 17.89 1.72 22.69
C GLU A 83 18.82 0.55 22.31
N HIS A 84 18.27 -0.63 22.02
CA HIS A 84 19.04 -1.83 21.71
C HIS A 84 19.58 -1.85 20.27
N GLN A 85 18.78 -1.40 19.31
CA GLN A 85 19.07 -1.46 17.87
C GLN A 85 19.61 -0.14 17.33
N GLY A 86 19.70 0.92 18.15
CA GLY A 86 20.23 2.24 17.81
C GLY A 86 19.44 3.02 16.75
N SER A 87 18.34 2.45 16.22
CA SER A 87 17.55 3.04 15.14
C SER A 87 16.27 3.61 15.71
N ASP A 88 15.90 4.84 15.32
CA ASP A 88 14.62 5.44 15.73
C ASP A 88 13.49 4.73 14.98
N PHE A 89 12.91 3.71 15.60
CA PHE A 89 11.69 3.09 15.10
C PHE A 89 10.51 3.97 15.51
N ASP A 90 9.69 4.39 14.54
CA ASP A 90 8.42 5.09 14.78
C ASP A 90 7.35 4.13 15.35
N LEU A 91 7.71 3.46 16.44
CA LEU A 91 7.03 2.36 17.10
C LEU A 91 6.76 2.75 18.55
N VAL A 92 5.55 2.51 19.04
CA VAL A 92 5.17 2.74 20.44
C VAL A 92 5.35 1.45 21.23
N ALA A 93 4.73 0.38 20.78
CA ALA A 93 4.73 -0.91 21.44
C ALA A 93 4.46 -2.05 20.46
N TYR A 94 4.88 -3.25 20.81
CA TYR A 94 4.57 -4.46 20.06
C TYR A 94 4.27 -5.60 21.03
N GLU A 95 3.39 -6.49 20.63
CA GLU A 95 2.91 -7.61 21.42
C GLU A 95 2.61 -8.79 20.50
N ALA A 96 3.10 -9.97 20.83
CA ALA A 96 2.85 -11.20 20.08
C ALA A 96 2.47 -12.35 21.03
N ALA A 97 1.39 -13.05 20.70
CA ALA A 97 0.99 -14.31 21.29
C ALA A 97 1.37 -15.44 20.33
N ILE A 98 2.31 -16.27 20.76
CA ILE A 98 2.80 -17.43 20.04
C ILE A 98 1.98 -18.62 20.53
N GLU A 99 1.35 -19.36 19.62
CA GLU A 99 0.68 -20.62 19.96
C GLU A 99 1.73 -21.72 20.09
N VAL A 100 2.58 -21.83 19.07
CA VAL A 100 3.51 -22.93 18.87
C VAL A 100 4.73 -22.48 18.09
N VAL A 101 5.90 -22.98 18.51
CA VAL A 101 7.10 -23.03 17.66
C VAL A 101 7.59 -24.47 17.59
N GLU A 102 7.60 -25.05 16.40
CA GLU A 102 8.14 -26.39 16.17
C GLU A 102 9.36 -26.32 15.26
N VAL A 103 10.47 -26.90 15.71
CA VAL A 103 11.68 -27.03 14.89
C VAL A 103 12.05 -28.48 14.72
N ARG A 104 12.12 -28.91 13.45
CA ARG A 104 12.41 -30.28 13.04
C ARG A 104 13.83 -30.35 12.50
N VAL A 105 14.64 -31.26 13.02
CA VAL A 105 16.01 -31.52 12.58
C VAL A 105 16.22 -32.98 12.22
N ALA A 106 17.06 -33.23 11.21
CA ALA A 106 17.34 -34.58 10.71
C ALA A 106 18.23 -35.34 11.69
N LEU A 107 17.83 -36.56 12.06
CA LEU A 107 18.55 -37.37 13.05
C LEU A 107 19.92 -37.87 12.56
N TRP A 108 20.01 -38.26 11.28
CA TRP A 108 21.20 -38.88 10.70
C TRP A 108 22.43 -37.96 10.58
N PRO A 109 22.27 -36.72 10.10
CA PRO A 109 23.36 -35.74 10.11
C PRO A 109 23.92 -35.47 11.52
N LEU A 110 23.10 -35.52 12.58
CA LEU A 110 23.53 -35.27 13.96
C LEU A 110 24.59 -36.27 14.43
N LEU A 111 24.49 -37.55 14.02
CA LEU A 111 25.51 -38.57 14.29
C LEU A 111 26.86 -38.23 13.66
N SER A 112 26.84 -37.50 12.53
CA SER A 112 28.03 -37.01 11.84
C SER A 112 28.46 -35.61 12.28
N ARG A 113 27.90 -35.10 13.41
CA ARG A 113 28.08 -33.72 13.90
C ARG A 113 27.70 -32.64 12.88
N ARG A 114 26.77 -32.94 11.97
CA ARG A 114 26.21 -31.96 11.03
C ARG A 114 24.76 -31.70 11.41
N ILE A 115 24.38 -30.44 11.54
CA ILE A 115 22.99 -30.09 11.80
C ILE A 115 22.34 -29.84 10.44
N LYS A 116 21.23 -30.54 10.19
CA LYS A 116 20.37 -30.28 9.04
C LYS A 116 18.97 -30.02 9.55
N VAL A 117 18.55 -28.76 9.51
CA VAL A 117 17.18 -28.37 9.84
C VAL A 117 16.29 -28.83 8.69
N LEU A 118 15.25 -29.62 9.01
CA LEU A 118 14.26 -30.11 8.05
C LEU A 118 13.15 -29.09 7.85
N GLY A 119 12.78 -28.37 8.91
CA GLY A 119 11.86 -27.25 8.83
C GLY A 119 11.59 -26.60 10.17
N VAL A 120 11.08 -25.37 10.12
CA VAL A 120 10.63 -24.59 11.27
C VAL A 120 9.17 -24.21 11.01
N GLU A 121 8.32 -24.30 12.03
CA GLU A 121 6.94 -23.87 11.97
C GLU A 121 6.68 -22.95 13.15
N VAL A 122 6.16 -21.75 12.87
CA VAL A 122 5.79 -20.75 13.87
C VAL A 122 4.33 -20.43 13.67
N VAL A 123 3.53 -20.64 14.73
CA VAL A 123 2.10 -20.32 14.76
C VAL A 123 1.90 -19.18 15.75
N LEU A 124 1.40 -18.06 15.24
CA LEU A 124 1.04 -16.89 16.03
C LEU A 124 -0.49 -16.80 16.10
N GLU A 125 -1.03 -16.74 17.33
CA GLU A 125 -2.45 -16.45 17.52
C GLU A 125 -2.73 -14.98 17.19
N HIS A 126 -1.85 -14.10 17.68
CA HIS A 126 -2.00 -12.66 17.60
C HIS A 126 -0.65 -11.97 17.54
N LEU A 127 -0.53 -10.94 16.71
CA LEU A 127 0.55 -9.97 16.74
C LEU A 127 -0.06 -8.58 16.59
N SER A 128 0.24 -7.68 17.52
CA SER A 128 -0.12 -6.28 17.43
C SER A 128 1.10 -5.39 17.50
N VAL A 129 1.15 -4.42 16.59
CA VAL A 129 2.22 -3.42 16.52
C VAL A 129 1.54 -2.06 16.56
N THR A 130 1.83 -1.30 17.61
CA THR A 130 1.24 0.03 17.86
C THR A 130 2.23 1.10 17.41
N LEU A 131 1.82 1.90 16.44
CA LEU A 131 2.53 3.07 15.93
C LEU A 131 1.88 4.34 16.49
N PRO A 132 2.52 5.52 16.49
CA PRO A 132 1.94 6.72 17.12
C PRO A 132 0.57 7.18 16.59
N GLN A 133 0.17 6.70 15.42
CA GLN A 133 -1.11 7.07 14.79
C GLN A 133 -1.82 5.88 14.16
N ASP A 134 -1.34 4.66 14.40
CA ASP A 134 -1.93 3.47 13.78
C ASP A 134 -1.68 2.21 14.59
N ARG A 135 -2.42 1.15 14.27
CA ARG A 135 -2.22 -0.18 14.82
C ARG A 135 -2.30 -1.22 13.72
N LEU A 136 -1.24 -2.02 13.62
CA LEU A 136 -1.18 -3.22 12.82
C LEU A 136 -1.62 -4.39 13.69
N LEU A 137 -2.52 -5.21 13.15
CA LEU A 137 -2.97 -6.45 13.78
C LEU A 137 -2.83 -7.61 12.80
N VAL A 138 -2.20 -8.68 13.26
CA VAL A 138 -2.07 -9.96 12.57
C VAL A 138 -2.74 -11.00 13.46
N GLU A 139 -3.66 -11.77 12.91
CA GLU A 139 -4.36 -12.82 13.65
C GLU A 139 -4.23 -14.14 12.89
N GLN A 140 -3.92 -15.19 13.63
CA GLN A 140 -3.76 -16.56 13.12
C GLN A 140 -2.78 -16.61 11.94
N ALA A 141 -1.52 -16.30 12.23
CA ALA A 141 -0.43 -16.38 11.28
C ALA A 141 0.34 -17.70 11.45
N VAL A 142 0.64 -18.35 10.33
CA VAL A 142 1.45 -19.56 10.27
C VAL A 142 2.60 -19.29 9.30
N LEU A 143 3.82 -19.42 9.81
CA LEU A 143 5.05 -19.38 9.03
C LEU A 143 5.65 -20.78 9.02
N THR A 144 5.84 -21.35 7.84
CA THR A 144 6.61 -22.57 7.64
C THR A 144 7.91 -22.22 6.93
N VAL A 145 9.05 -22.66 7.44
CA VAL A 145 10.36 -22.51 6.81
C VAL A 145 10.93 -23.89 6.52
N ARG A 146 11.54 -24.05 5.35
CA ARG A 146 12.06 -25.28 4.77
C ARG A 146 13.43 -25.00 4.14
N ASP A 147 14.17 -26.07 3.90
CA ASP A 147 15.47 -26.05 3.21
C ASP A 147 16.49 -25.06 3.79
N LEU A 148 16.38 -24.77 5.09
CA LEU A 148 17.26 -23.86 5.80
C LEU A 148 18.72 -24.34 5.73
N ARG A 149 19.58 -23.51 5.16
CA ARG A 149 21.03 -23.67 5.12
C ARG A 149 21.64 -22.42 5.71
N LEU A 150 22.55 -22.62 6.64
CA LEU A 150 23.32 -21.57 7.27
C LEU A 150 24.71 -22.17 7.51
N GLY A 151 25.77 -21.53 7.03
CA GLY A 151 27.11 -21.90 7.44
C GLY A 151 27.26 -21.60 8.92
N VAL A 152 27.89 -22.50 9.66
CA VAL A 152 28.16 -22.26 11.08
C VAL A 152 29.11 -21.06 11.15
N PRO A 153 28.69 -19.91 11.71
CA PRO A 153 29.58 -18.77 11.84
C PRO A 153 30.79 -19.19 12.69
N GLY A 154 32.00 -18.85 12.23
CA GLY A 154 33.17 -18.93 13.08
C GLY A 154 32.96 -18.01 14.28
N GLN A 155 33.24 -18.49 15.49
CA GLN A 155 33.07 -17.79 16.79
C GLN A 155 33.83 -16.45 16.95
N ASN A 156 34.30 -15.82 15.87
CA ASN A 156 35.18 -14.65 15.88
C ASN A 156 34.57 -13.42 15.20
N GLU A 157 33.25 -13.24 15.26
CA GLU A 157 32.68 -11.91 15.01
C GLU A 157 32.71 -11.08 16.29
N PRO A 158 33.38 -9.91 16.29
CA PRO A 158 33.43 -9.05 17.47
C PRO A 158 32.03 -8.55 17.84
N ALA A 159 31.73 -8.59 19.14
CA ALA A 159 30.54 -7.96 19.70
C ALA A 159 30.47 -6.48 19.26
N ALA A 160 29.31 -6.09 18.76
CA ALA A 160 29.06 -4.77 18.17
C ALA A 160 29.33 -3.63 19.16
N THR A 161 30.17 -2.67 18.75
CA THR A 161 30.25 -1.33 19.35
C THR A 161 29.09 -0.47 18.81
N GLY A 162 28.43 0.27 19.71
CA GLY A 162 27.09 0.84 19.54
C GLY A 162 26.89 1.80 18.35
N GLY A 163 25.79 1.56 17.63
CA GLY A 163 25.19 2.35 16.57
C GLY A 163 24.09 1.53 15.85
N PRO A 164 23.12 2.18 15.17
CA PRO A 164 22.13 1.48 14.37
C PRO A 164 22.74 0.66 13.25
N ARG A 165 22.42 -0.64 13.20
CA ARG A 165 22.80 -1.52 12.08
C ARG A 165 21.64 -1.65 11.09
N PRO A 166 21.87 -1.41 9.79
CA PRO A 166 20.91 -1.73 8.75
C PRO A 166 20.53 -3.22 8.77
N PRO A 167 19.26 -3.58 8.49
CA PRO A 167 18.81 -4.99 8.48
C PRO A 167 19.66 -5.91 7.60
N GLY A 168 20.14 -5.40 6.45
CA GLY A 168 21.00 -6.15 5.53
C GLY A 168 22.31 -6.63 6.13
N GLU A 169 22.86 -5.92 7.12
CA GLU A 169 24.09 -6.32 7.81
C GLU A 169 23.87 -7.44 8.84
N LEU A 170 22.61 -7.71 9.21
CA LEU A 170 22.24 -8.76 10.14
C LEU A 170 21.98 -10.10 9.44
N ILE A 171 21.89 -10.09 8.10
CA ILE A 171 21.57 -11.27 7.30
C ILE A 171 22.88 -11.94 6.87
N PRO A 172 23.15 -13.19 7.30
CA PRO A 172 24.34 -13.91 6.86
C PRO A 172 24.32 -14.10 5.34
N GLY A 173 25.44 -13.81 4.68
CA GLY A 173 25.55 -13.88 3.22
C GLY A 173 25.40 -15.29 2.64
N ASP A 174 25.44 -16.33 3.46
CA ASP A 174 25.26 -17.73 3.09
C ASP A 174 23.95 -18.34 3.64
N LEU A 175 23.08 -17.52 4.22
CA LEU A 175 21.75 -17.94 4.66
C LEU A 175 20.88 -18.25 3.46
N TYR A 176 20.33 -19.45 3.40
CA TYR A 176 19.34 -19.81 2.40
C TYR A 176 18.14 -20.45 3.09
N CYS A 177 16.92 -20.01 2.79
CA CYS A 177 15.71 -20.71 3.20
C CYS A 177 14.53 -20.43 2.27
N ARG A 178 13.59 -21.37 2.26
CA ARG A 178 12.26 -21.17 1.64
C ARG A 178 11.20 -21.20 2.71
N GLY A 179 10.08 -20.52 2.48
CA GLY A 179 8.98 -20.59 3.42
C GLY A 179 7.63 -20.22 2.84
N ASP A 180 6.61 -20.58 3.60
CA ASP A 180 5.21 -20.27 3.31
C ASP A 180 4.68 -19.43 4.48
N LEU A 181 4.01 -18.33 4.18
CA LEU A 181 3.30 -17.50 5.16
C LEU A 181 1.80 -17.56 4.86
N SER A 182 1.01 -17.86 5.87
CA SER A 182 -0.45 -17.77 5.83
C SER A 182 -0.93 -16.90 6.98
N VAL A 183 -1.75 -15.88 6.71
CA VAL A 183 -2.36 -15.05 7.76
C VAL A 183 -3.86 -14.97 7.50
N SER A 184 -4.66 -15.39 8.50
CA SER A 184 -6.11 -15.43 8.35
C SER A 184 -6.71 -14.02 8.34
N ARG A 185 -6.18 -13.12 9.17
CA ARG A 185 -6.59 -11.72 9.19
C ARG A 185 -5.41 -10.79 9.41
N LEU A 186 -5.31 -9.80 8.53
CA LEU A 186 -4.37 -8.69 8.66
C LEU A 186 -5.18 -7.40 8.70
N THR A 187 -4.98 -6.57 9.72
CA THR A 187 -5.54 -5.23 9.78
C THR A 187 -4.43 -4.21 9.74
N VAL A 188 -4.45 -3.34 8.74
CA VAL A 188 -3.48 -2.24 8.59
C VAL A 188 -4.27 -0.96 8.33
N HIS A 189 -4.02 0.11 9.09
CA HIS A 189 -4.76 1.37 8.96
C HIS A 189 -6.28 1.22 9.04
N GLY A 190 -6.75 0.33 9.91
CA GLY A 190 -8.18 0.00 10.04
C GLY A 190 -8.76 -0.76 8.84
N THR A 191 -7.96 -1.05 7.81
CA THR A 191 -8.37 -1.86 6.66
C THR A 191 -8.13 -3.32 6.97
N ARG A 192 -9.19 -4.10 6.86
CA ARG A 192 -9.13 -5.54 7.09
C ARG A 192 -8.91 -6.28 5.79
N TYR A 193 -7.79 -6.98 5.75
CA TYR A 193 -7.42 -7.96 4.77
C TYR A 193 -7.62 -9.37 5.34
N VAL A 194 -7.89 -10.33 4.46
CA VAL A 194 -8.18 -11.72 4.83
C VAL A 194 -7.40 -12.69 3.95
N ASP A 195 -7.13 -13.88 4.48
CA ASP A 195 -6.55 -14.99 3.73
C ASP A 195 -5.25 -14.63 2.98
N LEU A 196 -4.34 -13.89 3.64
CA LEU A 196 -3.02 -13.61 3.09
C LEU A 196 -2.26 -14.93 2.95
N ARG A 197 -1.74 -15.20 1.75
CA ARG A 197 -0.83 -16.31 1.47
C ARG A 197 0.36 -15.81 0.70
N ALA A 198 1.55 -16.21 1.11
CA ALA A 198 2.79 -15.83 0.46
C ALA A 198 3.79 -16.98 0.46
N GLU A 199 4.48 -17.16 -0.66
CA GLU A 199 5.66 -18.02 -0.76
C GLU A 199 6.91 -17.15 -0.73
N MET A 200 7.94 -17.57 0.01
CA MET A 200 9.14 -16.78 0.29
C MET A 200 10.39 -17.58 0.01
N GLU A 201 11.41 -16.93 -0.54
CA GLU A 201 12.76 -17.43 -0.68
C GLU A 201 13.74 -16.36 -0.24
N LEU A 202 14.59 -16.69 0.74
CA LEU A 202 15.69 -15.86 1.19
C LEU A 202 16.98 -16.51 0.72
N ASP A 203 17.73 -15.84 -0.15
CA ASP A 203 19.05 -16.26 -0.63
C ASP A 203 20.07 -15.17 -0.30
N GLY A 204 20.74 -15.37 0.83
CA GLY A 204 21.53 -14.37 1.53
C GLY A 204 20.70 -13.10 1.75
N PRO A 205 21.20 -11.92 1.32
CA PRO A 205 20.54 -10.61 1.45
C PRO A 205 19.52 -10.31 0.35
N LEU A 206 18.94 -11.33 -0.30
CA LEU A 206 17.86 -11.17 -1.26
C LEU A 206 16.63 -11.95 -0.78
N LEU A 207 15.55 -11.25 -0.44
CA LEU A 207 14.26 -11.85 -0.13
C LEU A 207 13.33 -11.70 -1.34
N THR A 208 12.88 -12.83 -1.89
CA THR A 208 11.82 -12.89 -2.90
C THR A 208 10.55 -13.42 -2.25
N VAL A 209 9.43 -12.76 -2.52
CA VAL A 209 8.10 -13.19 -2.09
C VAL A 209 7.21 -13.31 -3.31
N ASP A 210 7.00 -14.54 -3.78
CA ASP A 210 6.27 -14.83 -5.01
C ASP A 210 5.63 -16.22 -4.99
N PRO A 211 4.30 -16.35 -5.13
CA PRO A 211 3.30 -15.28 -5.21
C PRO A 211 2.87 -14.77 -3.83
N VAL A 212 2.36 -13.54 -3.78
CA VAL A 212 1.52 -13.03 -2.69
C VAL A 212 0.07 -12.98 -3.16
N ARG A 213 -0.86 -13.41 -2.31
CA ARG A 213 -2.31 -13.27 -2.50
C ARG A 213 -2.95 -12.81 -1.20
N ILE A 214 -3.89 -11.88 -1.30
CA ILE A 214 -4.60 -11.37 -0.14
C ILE A 214 -6.00 -10.86 -0.53
N GLY A 215 -7.00 -11.19 0.27
CA GLY A 215 -8.38 -10.74 0.07
C GLY A 215 -8.64 -9.37 0.67
N LEU A 216 -9.40 -8.52 -0.03
CA LEU A 216 -9.88 -7.23 0.46
C LEU A 216 -11.35 -7.04 0.07
N ALA A 217 -12.24 -7.02 1.07
CA ALA A 217 -13.68 -6.77 0.92
C ALA A 217 -14.36 -7.60 -0.20
N GLY A 218 -13.95 -8.87 -0.37
CA GLY A 218 -14.48 -9.78 -1.38
C GLY A 218 -13.72 -9.78 -2.71
N GLY A 219 -12.83 -8.82 -2.94
CA GLY A 219 -11.86 -8.84 -4.03
C GLY A 219 -10.54 -9.50 -3.63
N GLU A 220 -9.64 -9.64 -4.60
CA GLU A 220 -8.31 -10.22 -4.44
C GLU A 220 -7.23 -9.24 -4.92
N ILE A 221 -6.13 -9.18 -4.17
CA ILE A 221 -4.89 -8.52 -4.55
C ILE A 221 -3.83 -9.61 -4.66
N THR A 222 -3.17 -9.68 -5.80
CA THR A 222 -2.03 -10.58 -6.03
C THR A 222 -0.78 -9.77 -6.32
N GLY A 223 0.40 -10.31 -6.04
CA GLY A 223 1.62 -9.61 -6.35
C GLY A 223 2.89 -10.39 -6.07
N THR A 224 3.99 -9.71 -6.28
CA THR A 224 5.35 -10.19 -6.06
C THR A 224 6.13 -9.07 -5.40
N PHE A 225 7.00 -9.41 -4.45
CA PHE A 225 7.85 -8.45 -3.74
C PHE A 225 9.28 -8.98 -3.71
N VAL A 226 10.25 -8.13 -3.95
CA VAL A 226 11.68 -8.44 -3.82
C VAL A 226 12.32 -7.37 -2.96
N ILE A 227 12.93 -7.78 -1.85
CA ILE A 227 13.74 -6.90 -1.01
C ILE A 227 15.20 -7.25 -1.24
N ASP A 228 15.96 -6.29 -1.76
CA ASP A 228 17.38 -6.42 -2.05
C ASP A 228 18.19 -5.56 -1.06
N TRP A 229 18.82 -6.22 -0.09
CA TRP A 229 19.70 -5.57 0.87
C TRP A 229 21.15 -5.38 0.37
N MET A 230 21.47 -5.88 -0.84
CA MET A 230 22.77 -5.63 -1.50
C MET A 230 22.78 -4.27 -2.19
N ARG A 231 21.63 -3.80 -2.67
CA ARG A 231 21.49 -2.48 -3.30
C ARG A 231 21.54 -1.35 -2.28
N ASP A 232 20.85 -1.49 -1.16
CA ASP A 232 20.97 -0.62 0.03
C ASP A 232 20.93 -1.53 1.27
N PRO A 233 21.87 -1.44 2.22
CA PRO A 233 21.82 -2.20 3.48
C PRO A 233 20.50 -2.02 4.26
N TRP A 234 19.77 -0.94 4.02
CA TRP A 234 18.43 -0.71 4.57
C TRP A 234 17.30 -1.41 3.81
N GLY A 235 17.57 -1.88 2.59
CA GLY A 235 16.66 -2.57 1.69
C GLY A 235 16.13 -1.66 0.59
N GLU A 236 16.23 -2.11 -0.66
CA GLU A 236 15.42 -1.62 -1.78
C GLU A 236 14.30 -2.62 -2.05
N LEU A 237 13.06 -2.13 -2.15
CA LEU A 237 11.91 -2.96 -2.50
C LEU A 237 11.57 -2.74 -3.97
N ASP A 238 11.51 -3.83 -4.73
CA ASP A 238 10.84 -3.91 -6.02
C ASP A 238 9.53 -4.69 -5.84
N PHE A 239 8.43 -4.25 -6.46
CA PHE A 239 7.15 -4.94 -6.34
C PHE A 239 6.29 -4.84 -7.59
N SER A 240 5.43 -5.83 -7.78
CA SER A 240 4.33 -5.80 -8.73
C SER A 240 3.05 -6.25 -8.07
N PHE A 241 1.92 -5.70 -8.49
CA PHE A 241 0.62 -6.08 -7.99
C PHE A 241 -0.42 -6.09 -9.10
N ALA A 242 -1.46 -6.89 -8.88
CA ALA A 242 -2.70 -6.86 -9.62
C ALA A 242 -3.87 -6.94 -8.64
N THR A 243 -4.98 -6.32 -8.99
CA THR A 243 -6.21 -6.29 -8.20
C THR A 243 -7.35 -6.76 -9.08
N THR A 244 -8.21 -7.61 -8.53
CA THR A 244 -9.42 -8.10 -9.21
C THR A 244 -10.57 -8.07 -8.24
N GLY A 245 -11.68 -7.45 -8.64
CA GLY A 245 -12.90 -7.55 -7.86
C GLY A 245 -12.90 -6.71 -6.58
N VAL A 246 -11.99 -5.75 -6.41
CA VAL A 246 -11.83 -4.99 -5.16
C VAL A 246 -12.79 -3.79 -5.14
N PRO A 247 -13.72 -3.69 -4.18
CA PRO A 247 -14.59 -2.51 -4.08
C PRO A 247 -13.78 -1.22 -3.91
N ALA A 248 -14.08 -0.20 -4.73
CA ALA A 248 -13.37 1.09 -4.69
C ALA A 248 -13.40 1.73 -3.30
N ALA A 249 -14.56 1.66 -2.63
CA ALA A 249 -14.71 2.15 -1.26
C ALA A 249 -13.73 1.52 -0.28
N ALA A 250 -13.52 0.19 -0.36
CA ALA A 250 -12.62 -0.51 0.54
C ALA A 250 -11.15 -0.19 0.26
N LEU A 251 -10.75 -0.13 -1.01
CA LEU A 251 -9.38 0.19 -1.40
C LEU A 251 -9.02 1.64 -1.05
N LEU A 252 -9.93 2.58 -1.25
CA LEU A 252 -9.67 4.01 -1.14
C LEU A 252 -9.94 4.58 0.26
N ALA A 253 -10.74 3.92 1.10
CA ALA A 253 -11.10 4.40 2.44
C ALA A 253 -9.91 4.91 3.29
N PRO A 254 -8.74 4.25 3.30
CA PRO A 254 -7.61 4.70 4.13
C PRO A 254 -6.94 5.98 3.62
N TRP A 255 -7.10 6.26 2.33
CA TRP A 255 -6.25 7.17 1.57
C TRP A 255 -7.01 8.39 1.07
N ALA A 256 -8.14 8.12 0.42
CA ALA A 256 -9.05 9.07 -0.16
C ALA A 256 -10.48 8.72 0.26
N PRO A 257 -10.82 8.80 1.56
CA PRO A 257 -12.13 8.36 2.07
C PRO A 257 -13.31 9.07 1.39
N ASP A 258 -13.12 10.33 1.01
CA ASP A 258 -14.16 11.08 0.29
C ASP A 258 -14.42 10.48 -1.11
N LEU A 259 -13.37 10.17 -1.87
CA LEU A 259 -13.49 9.47 -3.16
C LEU A 259 -14.03 8.05 -2.97
N GLY A 260 -13.56 7.31 -1.97
CA GLY A 260 -14.05 5.96 -1.67
C GLY A 260 -15.55 5.93 -1.36
N ASN A 261 -16.08 6.95 -0.69
CA ASN A 261 -17.52 7.06 -0.42
C ASN A 261 -18.35 7.48 -1.64
N LYS A 262 -17.71 8.08 -2.66
CA LYS A 262 -18.38 8.61 -3.85
C LYS A 262 -18.27 7.69 -5.05
N LEU A 263 -17.22 6.88 -5.13
CA LEU A 263 -16.98 5.97 -6.23
C LEU A 263 -17.53 4.59 -5.88
N GLU A 264 -18.73 4.32 -6.36
CA GLU A 264 -19.40 3.04 -6.22
C GLU A 264 -19.08 2.17 -7.44
N THR A 265 -18.03 1.35 -7.32
CA THR A 265 -17.65 0.38 -8.34
C THR A 265 -16.70 -0.66 -7.77
N VAL A 266 -16.32 -1.60 -8.62
CA VAL A 266 -15.31 -2.60 -8.37
C VAL A 266 -14.10 -2.31 -9.26
N LEU A 267 -12.95 -2.15 -8.62
CA LEU A 267 -11.70 -1.83 -9.28
C LEU A 267 -10.99 -3.10 -9.74
N VAL A 268 -10.36 -2.95 -10.90
CA VAL A 268 -9.33 -3.82 -11.43
C VAL A 268 -8.11 -2.96 -11.74
N GLY A 269 -6.94 -3.54 -11.70
CA GLY A 269 -5.74 -2.78 -12.04
C GLY A 269 -4.49 -3.56 -11.74
N GLU A 270 -3.41 -3.13 -12.36
CA GLU A 270 -2.09 -3.72 -12.21
C GLU A 270 -1.04 -2.61 -12.18
N GLY A 271 0.08 -2.90 -11.57
CA GLY A 271 1.20 -1.98 -11.54
C GLY A 271 2.46 -2.61 -10.98
N SER A 272 3.55 -1.88 -11.15
CA SER A 272 4.85 -2.22 -10.59
C SER A 272 5.57 -0.97 -10.14
N GLY A 273 6.42 -1.11 -9.13
CA GLY A 273 7.15 0.01 -8.57
C GLY A 273 8.35 -0.41 -7.76
N GLN A 274 9.04 0.60 -7.26
CA GLN A 274 10.18 0.45 -6.36
C GLN A 274 10.21 1.55 -5.31
N CYS A 275 10.86 1.28 -4.17
CA CYS A 275 11.16 2.28 -3.15
C CYS A 275 12.25 1.80 -2.17
N SER A 276 12.95 2.74 -1.56
CA SER A 276 13.87 2.46 -0.46
C SER A 276 13.10 2.19 0.84
N LEU A 277 13.59 1.26 1.68
CA LEU A 277 12.99 0.89 2.97
C LEU A 277 13.66 1.53 4.19
N ARG A 278 14.63 2.44 3.98
CA ARG A 278 15.44 3.06 5.05
C ARG A 278 14.62 3.70 6.16
N ASP A 279 13.72 4.56 5.76
CA ASP A 279 12.83 5.23 6.67
C ASP A 279 11.60 5.67 5.90
N GLN A 280 10.59 6.04 6.66
CA GLN A 280 9.30 6.48 6.19
C GLN A 280 9.38 7.63 5.16
N ALA A 281 10.19 8.66 5.42
CA ALA A 281 10.28 9.83 4.55
C ALA A 281 11.01 9.47 3.26
N THR A 282 12.09 8.70 3.36
CA THR A 282 12.86 8.20 2.21
C THR A 282 12.02 7.27 1.34
N THR A 283 11.25 6.35 1.93
CA THR A 283 10.32 5.46 1.21
C THR A 283 9.38 6.27 0.32
N MET A 284 8.76 7.31 0.88
CA MET A 284 7.81 8.13 0.12
C MET A 284 8.45 9.01 -0.95
N ALA A 285 9.66 9.51 -0.69
CA ALA A 285 10.40 10.32 -1.64
C ALA A 285 10.90 9.48 -2.83
N THR A 286 11.17 8.19 -2.60
CA THR A 286 11.69 7.25 -3.60
C THR A 286 10.61 6.36 -4.22
N LEU A 287 9.38 6.39 -3.70
CA LEU A 287 8.27 5.61 -4.24
C LEU A 287 7.97 6.03 -5.67
N ASP A 288 8.32 5.13 -6.59
CA ASP A 288 8.00 5.20 -8.01
C ASP A 288 7.12 4.02 -8.38
N VAL A 289 5.95 4.28 -8.94
CA VAL A 289 5.00 3.22 -9.32
C VAL A 289 4.42 3.57 -10.67
N THR A 290 4.25 2.59 -11.55
CA THR A 290 3.52 2.74 -12.81
C THR A 290 2.50 1.64 -12.95
N GLY A 291 1.38 1.94 -13.60
CA GLY A 291 0.34 0.93 -13.78
C GLY A 291 -0.88 1.42 -14.52
N GLN A 292 -1.89 0.56 -14.55
CA GLN A 292 -3.21 0.84 -15.09
C GLN A 292 -4.26 0.51 -14.05
N ALA A 293 -5.26 1.36 -13.93
CA ALA A 293 -6.41 1.14 -13.10
C ALA A 293 -7.66 1.27 -13.96
N GLY A 294 -8.68 0.50 -13.60
CA GLY A 294 -9.96 0.58 -14.25
C GLY A 294 -11.08 0.01 -13.42
N ALA A 295 -12.27 0.15 -13.96
CA ALA A 295 -13.50 -0.36 -13.40
C ALA A 295 -14.50 -0.62 -14.52
N GLY A 296 -15.36 -1.61 -14.32
CA GLY A 296 -16.52 -1.83 -15.18
C GLY A 296 -17.64 -0.83 -14.86
N GLU A 297 -18.85 -1.35 -14.72
CA GLU A 297 -20.00 -0.50 -14.37
C GLU A 297 -19.87 0.12 -12.98
N GLY A 298 -20.32 1.36 -12.83
CA GLY A 298 -20.27 2.06 -11.56
C GLY A 298 -20.98 3.41 -11.56
N VAL A 299 -20.94 4.04 -10.39
CA VAL A 299 -21.52 5.37 -10.15
C VAL A 299 -20.49 6.24 -9.43
N LEU A 300 -20.27 7.44 -9.94
CA LEU A 300 -19.54 8.50 -9.24
C LEU A 300 -20.53 9.55 -8.73
N HIS A 301 -20.70 9.58 -7.41
CA HIS A 301 -21.56 10.50 -6.68
C HIS A 301 -20.90 11.89 -6.53
N ALA A 302 -20.70 12.59 -7.65
CA ALA A 302 -19.96 13.86 -7.73
C ALA A 302 -20.82 15.11 -7.42
N ALA A 303 -21.99 14.93 -6.81
CA ALA A 303 -23.00 15.97 -6.70
C ALA A 303 -22.53 17.23 -5.95
N ASP A 304 -21.68 17.06 -4.94
CA ASP A 304 -21.09 18.12 -4.13
C ASP A 304 -19.78 18.68 -4.71
N TRP A 305 -18.97 17.85 -5.38
CA TRP A 305 -17.81 18.31 -6.16
C TRP A 305 -18.25 19.21 -7.31
N LEU A 306 -19.33 18.86 -8.00
CA LEU A 306 -19.88 19.60 -9.14
C LEU A 306 -20.90 20.67 -8.73
N ARG A 307 -20.92 21.09 -7.47
CA ARG A 307 -21.88 22.08 -6.96
C ARG A 307 -21.85 23.39 -7.76
N GLU A 308 -20.65 23.84 -8.14
CA GLU A 308 -20.44 25.06 -8.91
C GLU A 308 -20.94 24.95 -10.36
N VAL A 309 -21.05 23.73 -10.88
CA VAL A 309 -21.53 23.45 -12.24
C VAL A 309 -23.06 23.34 -12.30
N ARG A 310 -23.73 22.98 -11.19
CA ARG A 310 -25.19 22.75 -11.13
C ARG A 310 -26.06 23.87 -11.75
N PRO A 311 -25.78 25.17 -11.55
CA PRO A 311 -26.58 26.22 -12.15
C PRO A 311 -26.61 26.15 -13.69
N TYR A 312 -25.55 25.62 -14.31
CA TYR A 312 -25.43 25.50 -15.76
C TYR A 312 -26.09 24.23 -16.33
N LEU A 313 -26.45 23.27 -15.47
CA LEU A 313 -27.08 22.02 -15.89
C LEU A 313 -28.58 22.16 -16.20
N GLY A 314 -29.19 23.30 -15.87
CA GLY A 314 -30.60 23.57 -16.14
C GLY A 314 -31.50 22.47 -15.55
N GLN A 315 -32.33 21.84 -16.39
CA GLN A 315 -33.24 20.77 -15.97
C GLN A 315 -32.55 19.41 -15.75
N ARG A 316 -31.35 19.20 -16.30
CA ARG A 316 -30.61 17.92 -16.21
C ARG A 316 -29.69 17.88 -14.98
N GLN A 317 -30.28 18.13 -13.81
CA GLN A 317 -29.55 18.09 -12.53
C GLN A 317 -29.04 16.68 -12.18
N ASP A 318 -29.55 15.65 -12.85
CA ASP A 318 -29.10 14.26 -12.74
C ASP A 318 -27.67 14.04 -13.27
N LEU A 319 -27.15 14.91 -14.14
CA LEU A 319 -25.80 14.78 -14.75
C LEU A 319 -24.64 14.93 -13.75
N VAL A 320 -24.91 15.32 -12.49
CA VAL A 320 -23.89 15.33 -11.43
C VAL A 320 -23.65 13.96 -10.81
N GLU A 321 -24.53 12.99 -11.09
CA GLU A 321 -24.34 11.59 -10.77
C GLU A 321 -23.83 10.88 -12.03
N VAL A 322 -22.54 10.59 -12.07
CA VAL A 322 -21.91 10.05 -13.28
C VAL A 322 -21.99 8.54 -13.23
N ARG A 323 -23.00 7.99 -13.91
CA ARG A 323 -23.14 6.54 -14.12
C ARG A 323 -22.30 6.12 -15.32
N PHE A 324 -21.47 5.10 -15.17
CA PHE A 324 -20.53 4.67 -16.20
C PHE A 324 -20.53 3.16 -16.42
N ARG A 325 -20.11 2.79 -17.64
CA ARG A 325 -19.88 1.41 -18.09
C ARG A 325 -18.43 1.01 -17.94
N GLU A 326 -17.54 1.98 -18.07
CA GLU A 326 -16.11 1.79 -18.05
C GLU A 326 -15.44 3.05 -17.48
N LEU A 327 -14.46 2.82 -16.62
CA LEU A 327 -13.48 3.81 -16.19
C LEU A 327 -12.12 3.18 -16.39
N VAL A 328 -11.22 3.88 -17.07
CA VAL A 328 -9.83 3.45 -17.24
C VAL A 328 -8.90 4.65 -17.15
N HIS A 329 -7.72 4.45 -16.57
CA HIS A 329 -6.63 5.41 -16.61
C HIS A 329 -5.29 4.72 -16.38
N ALA A 330 -4.25 5.25 -17.01
CA ALA A 330 -2.89 4.95 -16.61
C ALA A 330 -2.55 5.80 -15.37
N PHE A 331 -1.68 5.29 -14.51
CA PHE A 331 -1.20 6.06 -13.38
C PHE A 331 0.31 5.93 -13.20
N ARG A 332 0.88 6.99 -12.63
CA ARG A 332 2.23 6.99 -12.08
C ARG A 332 2.22 7.53 -10.66
N VAL A 333 3.05 7.00 -9.78
CA VAL A 333 3.37 7.63 -8.50
C VAL A 333 4.79 8.11 -8.57
N GLU A 334 5.03 9.40 -8.31
CA GLU A 334 6.39 9.94 -8.19
C GLU A 334 6.34 11.14 -7.24
N ASN A 335 7.42 11.36 -6.47
CA ASN A 335 7.55 12.51 -5.57
C ASN A 335 6.32 12.72 -4.65
N GLY A 336 5.72 11.63 -4.18
CA GLY A 336 4.52 11.68 -3.34
C GLY A 336 3.26 12.21 -4.03
N ARG A 337 3.14 12.05 -5.34
CA ARG A 337 1.94 12.39 -6.13
C ARG A 337 1.48 11.20 -6.94
N TYR A 338 0.17 10.97 -6.97
CA TYR A 338 -0.51 10.04 -7.87
C TYR A 338 -0.92 10.80 -9.13
N LEU A 339 -0.19 10.59 -10.22
CA LEU A 339 -0.47 11.16 -11.52
C LEU A 339 -1.52 10.31 -12.22
N VAL A 340 -2.60 10.97 -12.64
CA VAL A 340 -3.68 10.40 -13.45
C VAL A 340 -3.38 10.73 -14.90
N GLN A 341 -3.29 9.72 -15.75
CA GLN A 341 -2.99 9.88 -17.18
C GLN A 341 -4.05 9.15 -18.00
N ASP A 342 -4.44 9.77 -19.12
CA ASP A 342 -5.40 9.20 -20.05
C ASP A 342 -6.69 8.71 -19.37
N LEU A 343 -7.18 9.46 -18.36
CA LEU A 343 -8.44 9.13 -17.72
C LEU A 343 -9.54 9.15 -18.77
N PHE A 344 -10.29 8.08 -18.83
CA PHE A 344 -11.46 7.95 -19.66
C PHE A 344 -12.58 7.30 -18.87
N ILE A 345 -13.75 7.94 -18.88
CA ILE A 345 -14.98 7.40 -18.29
C ILE A 345 -16.03 7.38 -19.38
N ASP A 346 -16.46 6.18 -19.77
CA ASP A 346 -17.60 5.98 -20.66
C ASP A 346 -18.89 5.95 -19.85
N GLY A 347 -19.46 7.13 -19.64
CA GLY A 347 -20.75 7.28 -18.98
C GLY A 347 -21.94 6.88 -19.87
N ILE A 348 -23.07 6.63 -19.23
CA ILE A 348 -24.34 6.35 -19.94
C ILE A 348 -24.75 7.57 -20.76
N ASP A 349 -24.70 8.75 -20.14
CA ASP A 349 -25.10 10.04 -20.71
C ASP A 349 -23.91 10.94 -21.07
N THR A 350 -22.81 10.79 -20.35
CA THR A 350 -21.65 11.70 -20.42
C THR A 350 -20.37 10.94 -20.68
N GLN A 351 -19.47 11.47 -21.48
CA GLN A 351 -18.11 10.91 -21.59
C GLN A 351 -17.12 11.86 -20.93
N TRP A 352 -16.20 11.33 -20.14
CA TRP A 352 -15.21 12.15 -19.46
C TRP A 352 -13.81 11.76 -19.92
N ARG A 353 -12.96 12.78 -20.06
CA ARG A 353 -11.52 12.61 -20.21
C ARG A 353 -10.81 13.43 -19.17
N GLY A 354 -9.60 13.02 -18.77
CA GLY A 354 -8.82 13.86 -17.88
C GLY A 354 -7.39 13.44 -17.65
N GLU A 355 -6.68 14.32 -16.98
CA GLU A 355 -5.30 14.13 -16.57
C GLU A 355 -5.00 15.05 -15.38
N GLY A 356 -3.92 14.77 -14.67
CA GLY A 356 -3.40 15.63 -13.62
C GLY A 356 -2.80 14.82 -12.49
N TRP A 357 -2.91 15.31 -11.26
CA TRP A 357 -2.35 14.62 -10.11
C TRP A 357 -3.15 14.83 -8.82
N VAL A 358 -3.01 13.85 -7.94
CA VAL A 358 -3.52 13.85 -6.57
C VAL A 358 -2.32 13.69 -5.64
N GLY A 359 -2.05 14.71 -4.84
CA GLY A 359 -1.03 14.68 -3.80
C GLY A 359 -1.44 13.75 -2.66
N LEU A 360 -0.47 13.10 -2.07
CA LEU A 360 -0.67 12.26 -0.89
C LEU A 360 -1.07 13.14 0.34
N ASP A 361 -0.75 14.42 0.35
CA ASP A 361 -1.33 15.37 1.31
C ASP A 361 -2.83 15.66 1.09
N GLY A 362 -3.43 15.10 0.05
CA GLY A 362 -4.82 15.28 -0.35
C GLY A 362 -5.05 16.50 -1.24
N THR A 363 -3.99 17.20 -1.68
CA THR A 363 -4.09 18.25 -2.69
C THR A 363 -4.39 17.65 -4.06
N ILE A 364 -5.10 18.38 -4.92
CA ILE A 364 -5.47 17.91 -6.26
C ILE A 364 -5.26 19.03 -7.28
N ASP A 365 -4.91 18.62 -8.49
CA ASP A 365 -4.87 19.44 -9.70
C ASP A 365 -5.23 18.52 -10.87
N LEU A 366 -6.50 18.55 -11.29
CA LEU A 366 -7.05 17.69 -12.33
C LEU A 366 -7.73 18.52 -13.40
N ARG A 367 -7.42 18.23 -14.66
CA ARG A 367 -8.13 18.77 -15.83
C ARG A 367 -9.07 17.71 -16.35
N LEU A 368 -10.36 18.04 -16.42
CA LEU A 368 -11.41 17.12 -16.85
C LEU A 368 -12.18 17.74 -18.02
N GLY A 369 -12.31 17.01 -19.13
CA GLY A 369 -13.22 17.35 -20.22
C GLY A 369 -14.48 16.49 -20.13
N ALA A 370 -15.63 17.11 -19.93
CA ALA A 370 -16.93 16.45 -19.87
C ALA A 370 -17.70 16.68 -21.17
N ARG A 371 -18.10 15.59 -21.82
CA ARG A 371 -18.90 15.60 -23.04
C ARG A 371 -20.32 15.20 -22.71
N LEU A 372 -21.22 16.16 -22.81
CA LEU A 372 -22.61 16.06 -22.37
C LEU A 372 -23.52 15.44 -23.46
N PRO A 373 -24.73 14.97 -23.10
CA PRO A 373 -25.63 14.33 -24.06
C PRO A 373 -25.98 15.20 -25.27
N ALA A 374 -26.29 14.57 -26.41
CA ALA A 374 -26.81 15.28 -27.57
C ALA A 374 -28.16 15.93 -27.23
N GLY A 375 -28.40 17.13 -27.74
CA GLY A 375 -29.62 17.90 -27.45
C GLY A 375 -29.66 18.53 -26.06
N PHE A 376 -28.66 18.29 -25.20
CA PHE A 376 -28.47 19.08 -23.99
C PHE A 376 -28.10 20.53 -24.36
N THR A 377 -28.69 21.49 -23.65
CA THR A 377 -28.38 22.91 -23.79
C THR A 377 -28.07 23.45 -22.39
N PRO A 378 -26.83 23.88 -22.12
CA PRO A 378 -26.47 24.43 -20.82
C PRO A 378 -27.25 25.71 -20.56
N ASP A 379 -27.69 25.90 -19.31
CA ASP A 379 -28.26 27.16 -18.87
C ASP A 379 -27.12 28.16 -18.59
N LEU A 380 -26.67 28.81 -19.66
CA LEU A 380 -25.66 29.85 -19.60
C LEU A 380 -26.27 31.22 -19.24
N GLY A 381 -27.56 31.27 -18.87
CA GLY A 381 -28.32 32.49 -18.63
C GLY A 381 -28.23 33.46 -19.81
N ARG A 382 -27.68 34.65 -19.56
CA ARG A 382 -27.50 35.71 -20.58
C ARG A 382 -26.54 35.34 -21.72
N TRP A 383 -25.81 34.23 -21.60
CA TRP A 383 -24.80 33.77 -22.55
C TRP A 383 -25.25 32.54 -23.35
N SER A 384 -26.56 32.27 -23.38
CA SER A 384 -27.14 31.16 -24.15
C SER A 384 -26.73 31.15 -25.63
N PHE A 385 -26.38 32.31 -26.21
CA PHE A 385 -25.86 32.42 -27.58
C PHE A 385 -24.51 31.70 -27.79
N MET A 386 -23.75 31.42 -26.73
CA MET A 386 -22.48 30.70 -26.81
C MET A 386 -22.66 29.17 -26.77
N ALA A 387 -23.88 28.68 -26.52
CA ALA A 387 -24.13 27.25 -26.40
C ALA A 387 -23.76 26.47 -27.67
N ASP A 388 -23.95 27.07 -28.85
CA ASP A 388 -23.59 26.43 -30.13
C ASP A 388 -22.08 26.35 -30.35
N ALA A 389 -21.30 27.30 -29.81
CA ALA A 389 -19.84 27.26 -29.88
C ALA A 389 -19.23 26.13 -29.03
N LEU A 390 -19.97 25.63 -28.03
CA LEU A 390 -19.58 24.50 -27.20
C LEU A 390 -19.91 23.15 -27.84
N ARG A 391 -20.68 23.13 -28.93
CA ARG A 391 -21.12 21.89 -29.56
C ARG A 391 -20.04 21.33 -30.48
N ASP A 392 -19.85 20.03 -30.39
CA ASP A 392 -19.08 19.27 -31.37
C ASP A 392 -19.91 18.97 -32.63
N GLN A 393 -19.27 18.31 -33.61
CA GLN A 393 -19.90 17.90 -34.86
C GLN A 393 -21.08 16.93 -34.66
N GLN A 394 -21.18 16.29 -33.49
CA GLN A 394 -22.27 15.40 -33.11
C GLN A 394 -23.37 16.14 -32.32
N GLY A 395 -23.27 17.47 -32.17
CA GLY A 395 -24.24 18.30 -31.45
C GLY A 395 -24.15 18.19 -29.93
N ARG A 396 -23.10 17.55 -29.41
CA ARG A 396 -22.85 17.38 -27.96
C ARG A 396 -22.01 18.53 -27.42
N VAL A 397 -22.30 18.95 -26.20
CA VAL A 397 -21.61 20.06 -25.53
C VAL A 397 -20.37 19.53 -24.83
N ASN A 398 -19.21 20.14 -25.10
CA ASN A 398 -17.97 19.87 -24.36
C ASN A 398 -17.78 20.94 -23.28
N LEU A 399 -17.50 20.51 -22.06
CA LEU A 399 -17.24 21.36 -20.91
C LEU A 399 -15.91 20.97 -20.28
N ASP A 400 -14.93 21.85 -20.37
CA ASP A 400 -13.63 21.65 -19.72
C ASP A 400 -13.67 22.23 -18.30
N LEU A 401 -13.14 21.47 -17.35
CA LEU A 401 -13.13 21.74 -15.93
C LEU A 401 -11.70 21.63 -15.39
N HIS A 402 -11.35 22.53 -14.48
CA HIS A 402 -10.09 22.48 -13.73
C HIS A 402 -10.40 22.38 -12.24
N LEU A 403 -10.08 21.24 -11.65
CA LEU A 403 -10.29 20.93 -10.25
C LEU A 403 -8.98 21.16 -9.51
N THR A 404 -9.00 22.03 -8.50
CA THR A 404 -7.81 22.35 -7.69
C THR A 404 -8.13 22.37 -6.21
N GLY A 405 -7.11 22.43 -5.34
CA GLY A 405 -7.29 22.58 -3.90
C GLY A 405 -7.23 21.25 -3.15
N LEU A 406 -8.07 21.07 -2.13
CA LEU A 406 -8.09 19.85 -1.31
C LEU A 406 -9.16 18.90 -1.83
N SER A 407 -8.85 17.60 -1.94
CA SER A 407 -9.77 16.53 -2.38
C SER A 407 -11.12 16.50 -1.66
N ARG A 408 -11.19 16.93 -0.40
CA ARG A 408 -12.45 17.00 0.38
C ARG A 408 -13.34 18.19 0.00
N GLN A 409 -12.76 19.21 -0.62
CA GLN A 409 -13.46 20.40 -1.05
C GLN A 409 -12.70 21.01 -2.24
N PRO A 410 -12.76 20.38 -3.43
CA PRO A 410 -12.17 20.94 -4.62
C PRO A 410 -12.77 22.31 -4.92
N ALA A 411 -11.96 23.22 -5.44
CA ALA A 411 -12.44 24.34 -6.24
C ALA A 411 -12.60 23.86 -7.69
N VAL A 412 -13.71 24.20 -8.35
CA VAL A 412 -14.01 23.72 -9.71
C VAL A 412 -14.20 24.91 -10.65
N ALA A 413 -13.17 25.21 -11.44
CA ALA A 413 -13.27 26.23 -12.47
C ALA A 413 -13.70 25.61 -13.81
N VAL A 414 -14.58 26.27 -14.55
CA VAL A 414 -14.81 25.96 -15.97
C VAL A 414 -13.68 26.60 -16.78
N ASP A 415 -12.99 25.81 -17.60
CA ASP A 415 -11.98 26.33 -18.52
C ASP A 415 -12.67 26.87 -19.79
N LEU A 416 -12.61 28.18 -19.96
CA LEU A 416 -13.21 28.90 -21.08
C LEU A 416 -12.17 29.28 -22.14
N THR A 417 -10.97 28.72 -22.08
CA THR A 417 -9.88 29.05 -23.02
C THR A 417 -10.27 28.70 -24.45
N GLN A 418 -10.89 27.54 -24.68
CA GLN A 418 -11.37 27.16 -26.01
C GLN A 418 -12.49 28.10 -26.52
N LEU A 419 -13.37 28.59 -25.65
CA LEU A 419 -14.37 29.60 -26.03
C LEU A 419 -13.74 30.93 -26.41
N LYS A 420 -12.67 31.35 -25.72
CA LYS A 420 -11.91 32.57 -26.08
C LYS A 420 -11.30 32.44 -27.46
N GLU A 421 -10.72 31.29 -27.77
CA GLU A 421 -10.08 31.03 -29.07
C GLU A 421 -11.12 30.93 -30.18
N ALA A 422 -12.20 30.15 -29.99
CA ALA A 422 -13.29 30.05 -30.95
C ALA A 422 -13.98 31.41 -31.20
N ALA A 423 -14.14 32.24 -30.16
CA ALA A 423 -14.67 33.60 -30.31
C ALA A 423 -13.69 34.56 -31.00
N ARG A 424 -12.37 34.36 -30.85
CA ARG A 424 -11.38 35.15 -31.59
C ARG A 424 -11.39 34.85 -33.08
N ASP A 425 -11.57 33.59 -33.43
CA ASP A 425 -11.52 33.11 -34.82
C ASP A 425 -12.84 33.33 -35.57
N ASN A 426 -13.99 33.31 -34.87
CA ASN A 426 -15.31 33.42 -35.49
C ASN A 426 -16.12 34.70 -35.15
N ALA A 427 -15.64 35.65 -34.34
CA ALA A 427 -16.52 36.74 -33.87
C ALA A 427 -16.00 38.19 -33.89
N GLY A 428 -16.90 39.08 -34.33
CA GLY A 428 -16.81 40.55 -34.24
C GLY A 428 -16.97 41.11 -32.81
N GLU A 429 -16.75 42.42 -32.66
CA GLU A 429 -16.52 43.15 -31.39
C GLU A 429 -17.42 42.80 -30.20
N VAL A 430 -18.70 42.50 -30.43
CA VAL A 430 -19.70 42.20 -29.37
C VAL A 430 -19.32 40.95 -28.54
N LEU A 431 -18.70 39.95 -29.17
CA LEU A 431 -18.28 38.72 -28.51
C LEU A 431 -17.00 38.90 -27.68
N ARG A 432 -16.12 39.85 -28.07
CA ARG A 432 -14.90 40.18 -27.33
C ARG A 432 -15.20 40.92 -26.03
N GLU A 433 -16.13 41.88 -26.04
CA GLU A 433 -16.54 42.60 -24.83
C GLU A 433 -17.26 41.69 -23.83
N GLY A 434 -18.14 40.80 -24.30
CA GLY A 434 -18.86 39.84 -23.44
C GLY A 434 -17.92 38.89 -22.69
N LEU A 435 -16.85 38.43 -23.33
CA LEU A 435 -15.84 37.54 -22.76
C LEU A 435 -14.92 38.23 -21.74
N SER A 436 -14.57 39.50 -21.96
CA SER A 436 -13.77 40.26 -21.00
C SER A 436 -14.53 40.48 -19.69
N GLY A 437 -15.83 40.82 -19.78
CA GLY A 437 -16.69 40.95 -18.59
C GLY A 437 -16.96 39.64 -17.86
N LEU A 438 -16.72 38.48 -18.50
CA LEU A 438 -16.80 37.16 -17.87
C LEU A 438 -15.57 36.91 -16.98
N LEU A 439 -14.37 37.19 -17.50
CA LEU A 439 -13.11 36.98 -16.78
C LEU A 439 -13.02 37.75 -15.48
N ASP A 440 -13.48 39.00 -15.45
CA ASP A 440 -13.44 39.81 -14.24
C ASP A 440 -14.37 39.24 -13.16
N LYS A 441 -15.56 38.75 -13.54
CA LYS A 441 -16.53 38.17 -12.60
C LYS A 441 -16.11 36.81 -12.03
N TRP A 442 -15.30 36.08 -12.77
CA TRP A 442 -14.76 34.79 -12.37
C TRP A 442 -13.45 34.91 -11.58
N ARG A 443 -12.74 36.04 -11.70
CA ARG A 443 -11.55 36.33 -10.89
C ARG A 443 -11.90 36.89 -9.51
N ASP A 444 -13.09 37.45 -9.36
CA ASP A 444 -13.62 38.03 -8.11
C ASP A 444 -14.44 37.02 -7.25
N ARG A 445 -14.45 35.73 -7.60
CA ARG A 445 -15.02 34.63 -6.82
C ARG A 445 -13.96 33.56 -6.60
#